data_AF-A0A9D6HS94-F1
#
_entry.id   AF-A0A9D6HS94-F1
#
_cell.length_a   1.000
_cell.length_b   1.000
_cell.length_c   1.000
_cell.angle_alpha   90.00
_cell.angle_beta   90.00
_cell.angle_gamma   90.00
#
_symmetry.space_group_name_H-M   'P 1'
#
loop_
_entity.id
_entity.type
_entity.pdbx_description
1 polymer ?
#
loop_
_entity_poly.entity_id
_entity_poly.type
_entity_poly.pdbx_seq_one_letter_code
_entity_poly.pdbx_strand_id
1 'polypeptide(L)'
;IGKLKNPKIHYQYESVAEFLDMMNRYSGIEAKKRIGQGVKFSFFSLVFEPAYNFLVRYLYRLGFLDGWRGLVLSYLMAVYHLEVWIKTWEKEK
;
A
#
# COMPACT_ATOMS: atom_id res chain seq x y z
N ILE A 1 31.18 -18.45 -14.86
CA ILE A 1 30.52 -17.15 -14.57
C ILE A 1 29.34 -17.01 -15.52
N GLY A 2 28.11 -17.21 -15.04
CA GLY A 2 26.90 -17.15 -15.86
C GLY A 2 26.27 -15.76 -15.81
N LYS A 3 26.15 -15.08 -16.95
CA LYS A 3 25.31 -13.87 -17.08
C LYS A 3 23.88 -14.29 -17.39
N LEU A 4 22.91 -13.76 -16.65
CA LEU A 4 21.48 -14.00 -16.87
C LEU A 4 21.08 -13.48 -18.27
N LYS A 5 20.46 -14.35 -19.08
CA LYS A 5 20.06 -14.08 -20.47
C LYS A 5 18.96 -13.02 -20.63
N ASN A 6 18.25 -12.68 -19.55
CA ASN A 6 17.17 -11.69 -19.57
C ASN A 6 17.23 -10.85 -18.29
N PRO A 7 17.89 -9.67 -18.29
CA PRO A 7 17.67 -8.72 -17.22
C PRO A 7 16.21 -8.25 -17.30
N LYS A 8 15.36 -8.68 -16.35
CA LYS A 8 14.09 -7.98 -16.12
C LYS A 8 14.46 -6.60 -15.63
N ILE A 9 14.36 -5.60 -16.50
CA ILE A 9 14.41 -4.21 -16.08
C ILE A 9 13.16 -4.01 -15.21
N HIS A 10 13.34 -3.97 -13.89
CA HIS A 10 12.27 -3.71 -12.94
C HIS A 10 11.94 -2.21 -12.96
N TYR A 11 11.23 -1.75 -13.99
CA TYR A 11 10.38 -0.58 -13.82
C TYR A 11 9.24 -1.06 -12.91
N GLN A 12 9.11 -0.49 -11.70
CA GLN A 12 8.10 -0.99 -10.77
C GLN A 12 6.69 -0.84 -11.34
N TYR A 13 6.43 0.17 -12.19
CA TYR A 13 5.17 0.40 -12.91
C TYR A 13 5.46 1.19 -14.19
N GLU A 14 4.84 0.84 -15.32
CA GLU A 14 4.90 1.62 -16.56
C GLU A 14 3.73 2.61 -16.66
N SER A 15 2.65 2.39 -15.88
CA SER A 15 1.49 3.28 -15.83
C SER A 15 0.83 3.36 -14.44
N VAL A 16 0.05 4.42 -14.22
CA VAL A 16 -0.79 4.56 -13.02
C VAL A 16 -1.84 3.45 -12.95
N ALA A 17 -2.33 2.97 -14.10
CA ALA A 17 -3.33 1.90 -14.16
C ALA A 17 -2.77 0.58 -13.60
N GLU A 18 -1.54 0.22 -13.96
CA GLU A 18 -0.87 -0.97 -13.40
C GLU A 18 -0.65 -0.85 -11.89
N PHE A 19 -0.29 0.34 -11.41
CA PHE A 19 -0.17 0.59 -9.98
C PHE A 19 -1.50 0.37 -9.26
N LEU A 20 -2.61 0.88 -9.81
CA LEU A 20 -3.95 0.72 -9.21
C LEU A 20 -4.43 -0.74 -9.23
N ASP A 21 -4.19 -1.47 -10.33
CA ASP A 21 -4.54 -2.90 -10.39
C ASP A 21 -3.75 -3.71 -9.35
N MET A 22 -2.45 -3.43 -9.24
CA MET A 22 -1.62 -4.02 -8.21
C MET A 22 -2.12 -3.66 -6.81
N MET A 23 -2.37 -2.38 -6.54
CA MET A 23 -2.90 -1.90 -5.26
C MET A 23 -4.17 -2.68 -4.88
N ASN A 24 -5.11 -2.79 -5.81
CA ASN A 24 -6.37 -3.54 -5.65
C ASN A 24 -6.13 -5.03 -5.35
N ARG A 25 -5.23 -5.69 -6.08
CA ARG A 25 -4.90 -7.12 -5.87
C ARG A 25 -4.27 -7.36 -4.50
N TYR A 26 -3.26 -6.56 -4.14
CA TYR A 26 -2.50 -6.74 -2.91
C TYR A 26 -3.33 -6.36 -1.68
N SER A 27 -4.14 -5.31 -1.75
CA SER A 27 -5.02 -4.94 -0.64
C SER A 27 -6.06 -6.04 -0.37
N GLY A 28 -6.52 -6.73 -1.42
CA GLY A 28 -7.39 -7.90 -1.29
C GLY A 28 -6.75 -9.09 -0.58
N ILE A 29 -5.46 -9.35 -0.83
CA ILE A 29 -4.68 -10.42 -0.17
C ILE A 29 -4.45 -10.06 1.30
N GLU A 30 -4.02 -8.83 1.58
CA GLU A 30 -3.75 -8.36 2.93
C GLU A 30 -5.03 -8.36 3.79
N ALA A 31 -6.17 -7.94 3.23
CA ALA A 31 -7.45 -8.02 3.91
C ALA A 31 -7.83 -9.45 4.31
N LYS A 32 -7.63 -10.43 3.40
CA LYS A 32 -7.88 -11.86 3.70
C LYS A 32 -6.96 -12.36 4.82
N LYS A 33 -5.68 -11.94 4.79
CA LYS A 33 -4.69 -12.30 5.81
C LYS A 33 -5.09 -11.74 7.18
N ARG A 34 -5.49 -10.48 7.26
CA ARG A 34 -5.95 -9.83 8.51
C ARG A 34 -7.13 -10.59 9.12
N ILE A 35 -8.14 -10.92 8.31
CA ILE A 35 -9.30 -11.71 8.74
C ILE A 35 -8.86 -13.10 9.24
N GLY A 36 -7.97 -13.77 8.50
CA GLY A 36 -7.43 -15.08 8.92
C GLY A 36 -6.61 -15.04 10.21
N GLN A 37 -6.10 -13.86 10.61
CA GLN A 37 -5.42 -13.63 11.88
C GLN A 37 -6.38 -13.22 13.01
N GLY A 38 -7.69 -13.17 12.77
CA GLY A 38 -8.68 -12.73 13.74
C GLY A 38 -8.68 -11.22 13.99
N VAL A 39 -8.03 -10.43 13.13
CA VAL A 39 -8.14 -8.97 13.17
C VAL A 39 -9.56 -8.60 12.76
N LYS A 40 -10.25 -7.86 13.63
CA LYS A 40 -11.60 -7.34 13.38
C LYS A 40 -11.54 -5.91 12.85
N PHE A 41 -12.53 -5.55 12.05
CA PHE A 41 -12.71 -4.20 11.58
C PHE A 41 -12.90 -3.21 12.74
N SER A 42 -12.24 -2.06 12.62
CA SER A 42 -12.41 -0.94 13.52
C SER A 42 -12.42 0.36 12.72
N PHE A 43 -13.46 1.16 12.91
CA PHE A 43 -13.54 2.51 12.33
C PHE A 43 -12.37 3.39 12.75
N PHE A 44 -11.86 3.20 13.98
CA PHE A 44 -10.67 3.92 14.44
C PHE A 44 -9.45 3.54 13.60
N SER A 45 -9.24 2.24 13.36
CA SER A 45 -8.10 1.76 12.57
C SER A 45 -8.20 2.15 11.08
N LEU A 46 -9.41 2.20 10.53
CA LEU A 46 -9.68 2.65 9.16
C LEU A 46 -9.16 4.07 8.90
N VAL A 47 -9.28 4.99 9.87
CA VAL A 47 -8.87 6.40 9.70
C VAL A 47 -7.45 6.62 10.22
N PHE A 48 -7.14 6.07 11.40
CA PHE A 48 -5.88 6.34 12.08
C PHE A 48 -4.69 5.63 11.44
N GLU A 49 -4.84 4.37 11.00
CA GLU A 49 -3.71 3.62 10.41
C GLU A 49 -3.20 4.25 9.09
N PRO A 50 -4.05 4.66 8.13
CA PRO A 50 -3.60 5.36 6.93
C PRO A 50 -2.91 6.70 7.23
N ALA A 51 -3.49 7.51 8.14
CA ALA A 51 -2.91 8.80 8.53
C ALA A 51 -1.56 8.63 9.22
N TYR A 52 -1.45 7.65 10.12
CA TYR A 52 -0.19 7.30 10.79
C TYR A 52 0.86 6.83 9.77
N ASN A 53 0.51 5.94 8.85
CA ASN A 53 1.43 5.47 7.81
C ASN A 53 1.91 6.59 6.89
N PHE A 54 1.01 7.53 6.54
CA PHE A 54 1.37 8.73 5.77
C PHE A 54 2.40 9.56 6.53
N LEU A 55 2.12 9.92 7.78
CA LEU A 55 3.00 10.75 8.60
C LEU A 55 4.36 10.09 8.83
N VAL A 56 4.38 8.79 9.12
CA VAL A 56 5.62 8.02 9.29
C VAL A 56 6.43 7.98 7.98
N ARG A 57 5.80 7.74 6.83
CA ARG A 57 6.54 7.72 5.55
C ARG A 57 7.02 9.10 5.14
N TYR A 58 6.17 10.10 5.29
CA TYR A 58 6.47 11.45 4.83
C TYR A 58 7.48 12.15 5.73
N LEU A 59 7.28 12.10 7.06
CA LEU A 59 8.12 12.80 8.03
C LEU A 59 9.25 11.92 8.57
N TYR A 60 8.92 10.74 9.13
CA TYR A 60 9.91 9.91 9.81
C TYR A 60 10.88 9.21 8.84
N ARG A 61 10.40 8.76 7.68
CA ARG A 61 11.27 8.23 6.61
C ARG A 61 11.83 9.30 5.69
N LEU A 62 11.70 10.57 6.05
CA LEU A 62 12.24 11.69 5.31
C LEU A 62 11.74 11.75 3.85
N GLY A 63 10.53 11.25 3.58
CA GLY A 63 9.94 11.29 2.23
C GLY A 63 9.79 12.71 1.69
N PHE A 64 9.73 13.73 2.56
CA PHE A 64 9.79 15.13 2.14
C PHE A 64 11.11 15.52 1.44
N LEU A 65 12.22 14.78 1.65
CA LEU A 65 13.49 15.01 0.95
C LEU A 65 13.40 14.66 -0.54
N ASP A 66 12.51 13.73 -0.90
CA ASP A 66 12.21 13.38 -2.30
C ASP A 66 11.24 14.40 -2.95
N GLY A 67 10.87 15.46 -2.22
CA GLY A 67 9.97 16.52 -2.67
C GLY A 67 8.58 16.01 -3.02
N TRP A 68 8.06 16.43 -4.18
CA TRP A 68 6.71 16.06 -4.63
C TRP A 68 6.54 14.55 -4.84
N ARG A 69 7.61 13.83 -5.21
CA ARG A 69 7.56 12.38 -5.43
C ARG A 69 7.31 11.61 -4.13
N GLY A 70 7.96 12.03 -3.05
CA GLY A 70 7.75 11.45 -1.73
C GLY A 70 6.37 11.73 -1.15
N LEU A 71 5.78 12.89 -1.46
CA LEU A 71 4.39 13.20 -1.14
C LEU A 71 3.43 12.26 -1.87
N VAL A 72 3.59 12.09 -3.19
CA VAL A 72 2.75 11.19 -4.00
C VAL A 72 2.87 9.76 -3.48
N LEU A 73 4.08 9.26 -3.25
CA LEU A 73 4.28 7.90 -2.75
C LEU A 73 3.66 7.70 -1.36
N SER A 74 3.84 8.66 -0.45
CA SER A 74 3.25 8.58 0.89
C SER A 74 1.73 8.57 0.84
N TYR A 75 1.14 9.38 -0.05
CA TYR A 75 -0.30 9.42 -0.28
C TYR A 75 -0.83 8.11 -0.86
N LEU A 76 -0.21 7.57 -1.92
CA LEU A 76 -0.60 6.29 -2.52
C LEU A 76 -0.56 5.15 -1.50
N MET A 77 0.43 5.14 -0.62
CA MET A 77 0.51 4.16 0.47
C MET A 77 -0.64 4.35 1.47
N ALA A 78 -0.99 5.58 1.83
CA ALA A 78 -2.14 5.83 2.71
C ALA A 78 -3.44 5.30 2.09
N VAL A 79 -3.66 5.54 0.79
CA VAL A 79 -4.81 5.01 0.05
C VAL A 79 -4.82 3.48 0.06
N TYR A 80 -3.67 2.83 -0.16
CA TYR A 80 -3.55 1.37 -0.06
C TYR A 80 -3.98 0.84 1.32
N HIS A 81 -3.51 1.44 2.41
CA HIS A 81 -3.87 1.02 3.77
C HIS A 81 -5.36 1.22 4.05
N LEU A 82 -5.94 2.30 3.52
CA LEU A 82 -7.37 2.56 3.61
C LEU A 82 -8.18 1.49 2.86
N GLU A 83 -7.75 1.14 1.64
CA GLU A 83 -8.39 0.09 0.84
C GLU A 83 -8.36 -1.28 1.52
N VAL A 84 -7.25 -1.63 2.19
CA VAL A 84 -7.14 -2.86 3.00
C VAL A 84 -8.24 -2.90 4.06
N TRP A 85 -8.42 -1.83 4.82
CA TRP A 85 -9.45 -1.79 5.87
C TRP A 85 -10.87 -1.82 5.34
N ILE A 86 -11.15 -1.13 4.22
CA ILE A 86 -12.45 -1.19 3.55
C ILE A 86 -12.75 -2.63 3.11
N LYS A 87 -11.77 -3.32 2.52
CA LYS A 87 -11.92 -4.72 2.09
C LYS A 87 -12.02 -5.69 3.26
N THR A 88 -11.37 -5.41 4.37
CA THR A 88 -11.55 -6.17 5.62
C THR A 88 -12.98 -6.03 6.11
N TRP A 89 -13.51 -4.80 6.18
CA TRP A 89 -14.90 -4.54 6.55
C TRP A 89 -15.91 -5.24 5.62
N GLU A 90 -15.71 -5.15 4.31
CA GLU A 90 -16.60 -5.77 3.31
C GLU A 90 -16.69 -7.30 3.47
N LYS A 91 -15.57 -7.95 3.80
CA LYS A 91 -15.46 -9.41 3.92
C LYS A 91 -15.80 -9.96 5.31
N GLU A 92 -15.86 -9.10 6.33
CA GLU A 92 -16.33 -9.46 7.67
C GLU A 92 -17.86 -9.51 7.78
N LYS A 93 -18.56 -8.89 6.83
CA LYS A 93 -20.02 -8.88 6.74
C LYS A 93 -20.55 -10.20 6.17
#